data_AF-A0AA41DRS5-F1
#
_entry.id   AF-A0AA41DRS5-F1
#
_cell.length_a   1.000
_cell.length_b   1.000
_cell.length_c   1.000
_cell.angle_alpha   90.00
_cell.angle_beta   90.00
_cell.angle_gamma   90.00
#
_symmetry.space_group_name_H-M   'P 1'
#
loop_
_entity.id
_entity.type
_entity.pdbx_description
1 polymer ?
#
loop_
_entity_poly.entity_id
_entity_poly.type
_entity_poly.pdbx_seq_one_letter_code
_entity_poly.pdbx_strand_id
1 'polypeptide(L)'
;MDTAPASKAAPRRRILVGTVLTTALAAAAGAGYWWYESGLPSQASAADCRLAQRISAEAHEVASGSSRDAEDWARETATVRRSRMRDGYLGFRVAQYESWAVLTAQDSPRTPSAEDVRKLQDKARRHCTRSGVEVSMPPLGS
;
A
#
# COMPACT_ATOMS: atom_id res chain seq x y z
N MET A 1 11.75 19.97 88.34
CA MET A 1 11.39 20.88 87.24
C MET A 1 12.63 21.04 86.40
N ASP A 2 12.57 20.62 85.13
CA ASP A 2 13.16 21.31 83.96
C ASP A 2 13.11 20.40 82.73
N THR A 3 12.84 21.05 81.60
CA THR A 3 12.23 20.57 80.35
C THR A 3 13.21 19.98 79.32
N ALA A 4 12.66 19.21 78.38
CA ALA A 4 13.30 18.44 77.28
C ALA A 4 14.10 19.29 76.24
N PRO A 5 14.80 18.66 75.26
CA PRO A 5 14.08 18.21 74.05
C PRO A 5 14.51 16.85 73.46
N ALA A 6 13.52 16.18 72.86
CA ALA A 6 13.68 14.99 72.04
C ALA A 6 14.31 15.34 70.67
N SER A 7 15.41 14.67 70.31
CA SER A 7 15.96 14.76 68.95
C SER A 7 15.44 13.60 68.11
N LYS A 8 14.67 13.94 67.08
CA LYS A 8 13.97 13.02 66.18
C LYS A 8 14.96 12.38 65.21
N ALA A 9 15.09 11.05 65.24
CA ALA A 9 15.76 10.30 64.19
C ALA A 9 14.91 10.38 62.90
N ALA A 10 15.42 11.04 61.88
CA ALA A 10 14.75 11.11 60.58
C ALA A 10 14.90 9.78 59.82
N PRO A 11 13.82 9.17 59.30
CA PRO A 11 13.94 7.99 58.46
C PRO A 11 14.43 8.41 57.06
N ARG A 12 15.59 7.89 56.66
CA ARG A 12 16.10 8.04 55.29
C ARG A 12 15.21 7.23 54.33
N ARG A 13 14.18 7.87 53.75
CA ARG A 13 13.44 7.33 52.60
C ARG A 13 14.36 7.31 51.38
N ARG A 14 14.87 6.13 51.03
CA ARG A 14 15.52 5.89 49.74
C ARG A 14 14.42 5.92 48.67
N ILE A 15 14.34 7.00 47.91
CA ILE A 15 13.44 7.12 46.77
C ILE A 15 14.02 6.22 45.66
N LEU A 16 13.34 5.12 45.37
CA LEU A 16 13.58 4.31 44.18
C LEU A 16 13.10 5.10 42.95
N VAL A 17 13.97 5.96 42.41
CA VAL A 17 13.80 6.53 41.06
C VAL A 17 14.61 5.65 40.12
N GLY A 18 13.99 4.60 39.58
CA GLY A 18 14.74 3.60 38.80
C GLY A 18 14.08 3.08 37.53
N THR A 19 12.81 3.38 37.24
CA THR A 19 12.06 2.56 36.26
C THR A 19 11.15 3.35 35.31
N VAL A 20 11.48 4.62 35.01
CA VAL A 20 10.64 5.45 34.09
C VAL A 20 11.35 5.77 32.77
N LEU A 21 12.69 5.68 32.70
CA LEU A 21 13.44 6.05 31.50
C LEU A 21 13.42 4.98 30.39
N THR A 22 13.27 3.69 30.72
CA THR A 22 13.25 2.61 29.72
C THR A 22 11.94 2.53 28.94
N THR A 23 10.80 2.84 29.57
CA THR A 23 9.49 2.85 28.91
C THR A 23 9.33 4.03 27.95
N ALA A 24 9.92 5.19 28.25
CA ALA A 24 9.86 6.37 27.39
C ALA A 24 10.61 6.16 26.05
N LEU A 25 11.78 5.50 26.07
CA LEU A 25 12.54 5.17 24.86
C LEU A 25 11.82 4.11 24.00
N ALA A 26 11.23 3.09 24.63
CA ALA A 26 10.43 2.09 23.93
C ALA A 26 9.15 2.71 23.31
N ALA A 27 8.49 3.63 24.01
CA ALA A 27 7.31 4.34 23.51
C ALA A 27 7.65 5.26 22.34
N ALA A 28 8.76 6.00 22.39
CA ALA A 28 9.21 6.86 21.30
C ALA A 28 9.60 6.04 20.04
N ALA A 29 10.30 4.92 20.21
CA ALA A 29 10.63 4.02 19.10
C ALA A 29 9.37 3.38 18.49
N GLY A 30 8.41 2.96 19.33
CA GLY A 30 7.13 2.42 18.87
C GLY A 30 6.27 3.44 18.12
N ALA A 31 6.23 4.69 18.59
CA ALA A 31 5.52 5.78 17.92
C ALA A 31 6.13 6.13 16.55
N GLY A 32 7.47 6.18 16.46
CA GLY A 32 8.17 6.39 15.20
C GLY A 32 7.94 5.26 14.19
N TYR A 33 7.97 4.00 14.66
CA TYR A 33 7.70 2.84 13.81
C TYR A 33 6.24 2.80 13.32
N TRP A 34 5.28 3.04 14.22
CA TRP A 34 3.86 3.09 13.85
C TRP A 34 3.56 4.22 12.87
N TRP A 35 4.17 5.41 13.04
CA TRP A 35 4.03 6.52 12.10
C TRP A 35 4.60 6.19 10.73
N TYR A 36 5.78 5.57 10.69
CA TYR A 36 6.39 5.09 9.45
C TYR A 36 5.51 4.06 8.74
N GLU A 37 5.02 3.04 9.44
CA GLU A 37 4.13 2.02 8.85
C GLU A 37 2.79 2.60 8.38
N SER A 38 2.22 3.56 9.12
CA SER A 38 0.96 4.21 8.76
C SER A 38 1.05 5.04 7.47
N GLY A 39 2.26 5.49 7.11
CA GLY A 39 2.52 6.22 5.86
C GLY A 39 2.79 5.33 4.65
N LEU A 40 2.93 4.01 4.83
CA LEU A 40 3.21 3.10 3.74
C LEU A 40 1.93 2.77 2.95
N PRO A 41 2.04 2.56 1.62
CA PRO A 41 0.93 2.04 0.83
C PRO A 41 0.40 0.72 1.40
N SER A 42 -0.91 0.47 1.22
CA SER A 42 -1.48 -0.83 1.57
C SER A 42 -0.69 -1.95 0.92
N GLN A 43 -0.48 -3.05 1.65
CA GLN A 43 0.26 -4.18 1.14
C GLN A 43 -0.71 -5.29 0.73
N ALA A 44 -0.84 -5.47 -0.57
CA ALA A 44 -1.70 -6.46 -1.17
C ALA A 44 -1.17 -7.88 -0.96
N SER A 45 -2.08 -8.86 -0.97
CA SER A 45 -1.71 -10.27 -0.88
C SER A 45 -0.99 -10.73 -2.15
N ALA A 46 -0.21 -11.82 -2.06
CA ALA A 46 0.38 -12.44 -3.25
C ALA A 46 -0.68 -12.87 -4.28
N ALA A 47 -1.88 -13.25 -3.84
CA ALA A 47 -3.00 -13.57 -4.72
C ALA A 47 -3.51 -12.34 -5.48
N ASP A 48 -3.67 -11.20 -4.79
CA ASP A 48 -4.07 -9.93 -5.42
C ASP A 48 -3.01 -9.45 -6.41
N CYS A 49 -1.73 -9.55 -6.07
CA CYS A 49 -0.64 -9.13 -6.96
C CYS A 49 -0.51 -10.03 -8.20
N ARG A 50 -0.72 -11.35 -8.07
CA ARG A 50 -0.78 -12.26 -9.23
C ARG A 50 -2.01 -11.99 -10.10
N LEU A 51 -3.14 -11.67 -9.47
CA LEU A 51 -4.35 -11.24 -10.16
C LEU A 51 -4.10 -9.95 -10.95
N ALA A 52 -3.46 -8.96 -10.33
CA ALA A 52 -3.07 -7.71 -10.98
C ALA A 52 -2.12 -7.96 -12.16
N GLN A 53 -1.08 -8.77 -11.97
CA GLN A 53 -0.14 -9.13 -13.03
C GLN A 53 -0.84 -9.77 -14.23
N ARG A 54 -1.76 -10.73 -13.97
CA ARG A 54 -2.51 -11.40 -15.04
C ARG A 54 -3.38 -10.40 -15.80
N ILE A 55 -4.17 -9.59 -15.10
CA ILE A 55 -5.03 -8.58 -15.71
C ILE A 55 -4.19 -7.59 -16.53
N SER A 56 -3.03 -7.16 -16.02
CA SER A 56 -2.16 -6.24 -16.74
C SER A 56 -1.53 -6.87 -18.00
N ALA A 57 -1.22 -8.16 -17.98
CA ALA A 57 -0.77 -8.86 -19.20
C ALA A 57 -1.89 -8.93 -20.24
N GLU A 58 -3.09 -9.36 -19.84
CA GLU A 58 -4.27 -9.43 -20.73
C GLU A 58 -4.64 -8.04 -21.28
N ALA A 59 -4.57 -7.00 -20.45
CA ALA A 59 -4.84 -5.62 -20.83
C ALA A 59 -3.92 -5.14 -21.97
N HIS A 60 -2.63 -5.51 -21.90
CA HIS A 60 -1.68 -5.17 -22.96
C HIS A 60 -2.02 -5.86 -24.28
N GLU A 61 -2.42 -7.13 -24.23
CA GLU A 61 -2.82 -7.89 -25.41
C GLU A 61 -4.07 -7.27 -26.07
N VAL A 62 -5.14 -7.03 -25.30
CA VAL A 62 -6.41 -6.51 -25.84
C VAL A 62 -6.31 -5.07 -26.34
N ALA A 63 -5.36 -4.28 -25.83
CA ALA A 63 -5.13 -2.91 -26.30
C ALA A 63 -4.69 -2.84 -27.76
N SER A 64 -4.15 -3.92 -28.31
CA SER A 64 -3.80 -4.06 -29.73
C SER A 64 -4.89 -4.72 -30.58
N GLY A 65 -5.96 -5.18 -29.93
CA GLY A 65 -7.07 -5.89 -30.55
C GLY A 65 -8.20 -4.96 -31.02
N SER A 66 -9.38 -5.54 -31.24
CA SER A 66 -10.56 -4.75 -31.61
C SER A 66 -11.15 -4.03 -30.40
N SER A 67 -11.68 -2.82 -30.63
CA SER A 67 -12.42 -2.07 -29.61
C SER A 67 -13.51 -2.91 -28.93
N ARG A 68 -14.23 -3.74 -29.69
CA ARG A 68 -15.30 -4.60 -29.17
C ARG A 68 -14.75 -5.65 -28.20
N ASP A 69 -13.68 -6.35 -28.57
CA ASP A 69 -13.08 -7.38 -27.72
C ASP A 69 -12.51 -6.77 -26.44
N ALA A 70 -11.90 -5.58 -26.53
CA ALA A 70 -11.41 -4.85 -25.37
C ALA A 70 -12.55 -4.46 -24.40
N GLU A 71 -13.70 -4.03 -24.91
CA GLU A 71 -14.86 -3.73 -24.08
C GLU A 71 -15.49 -4.96 -23.42
N ASP A 72 -15.61 -6.07 -24.15
CA ASP A 72 -16.09 -7.35 -23.61
C ASP A 72 -15.15 -7.84 -22.49
N TRP A 73 -13.84 -7.85 -22.77
CA TRP A 73 -12.81 -8.17 -21.79
C TRP A 73 -12.89 -7.27 -20.55
N ALA A 74 -13.08 -5.96 -20.71
CA ALA A 74 -13.12 -5.03 -19.59
C ALA A 74 -14.32 -5.29 -18.66
N ARG A 75 -15.48 -5.68 -19.21
CA ARG A 75 -16.67 -6.05 -18.42
C ARG A 75 -16.43 -7.31 -17.58
N GLU A 76 -15.86 -8.33 -18.20
CA GLU A 76 -15.53 -9.59 -17.53
C GLU A 76 -14.47 -9.37 -16.45
N THR A 77 -13.40 -8.66 -16.80
CA THR A 77 -12.26 -8.44 -15.91
C THR A 77 -12.62 -7.53 -14.75
N ALA A 78 -13.46 -6.51 -14.96
CA ALA A 78 -13.99 -5.69 -13.87
C ALA A 78 -14.79 -6.52 -12.86
N THR A 79 -15.49 -7.57 -13.29
CA THR A 79 -16.21 -8.49 -12.41
C THR A 79 -15.26 -9.39 -11.62
N VAL A 80 -14.25 -9.93 -12.29
CA VAL A 80 -13.20 -10.75 -11.65
C VAL A 80 -12.43 -9.92 -10.62
N ARG A 81 -12.00 -8.71 -10.97
CA ARG A 81 -11.28 -7.81 -10.07
C ARG A 81 -12.12 -7.45 -8.84
N ARG A 82 -13.37 -7.02 -9.02
CA ARG A 82 -14.24 -6.64 -7.90
C ARG A 82 -14.57 -7.82 -6.96
N SER A 83 -14.62 -9.04 -7.49
CA SER A 83 -14.94 -10.23 -6.69
C SER A 83 -13.72 -10.84 -6.00
N ARG A 84 -12.53 -10.77 -6.62
CA ARG A 84 -11.34 -11.48 -6.17
C ARG A 84 -10.23 -10.60 -5.60
N MET A 85 -10.09 -9.35 -6.06
CA MET A 85 -9.04 -8.45 -5.58
C MET A 85 -9.47 -7.78 -4.27
N ARG A 86 -8.79 -8.10 -3.17
CA ARG A 86 -9.13 -7.58 -1.83
C ARG A 86 -8.50 -6.24 -1.55
N ASP A 87 -7.28 -6.01 -2.03
CA ASP A 87 -6.66 -4.69 -1.94
C ASP A 87 -7.32 -3.71 -2.92
N GLY A 88 -8.13 -2.79 -2.37
CA GLY A 88 -8.85 -1.79 -3.15
C GLY A 88 -7.95 -0.73 -3.80
N TYR A 89 -6.79 -0.43 -3.23
CA TYR A 89 -5.86 0.54 -3.80
C TYR A 89 -5.14 -0.03 -5.02
N LEU A 90 -4.65 -1.27 -4.93
CA LEU A 90 -4.16 -2.03 -6.08
C LEU A 90 -5.26 -2.20 -7.11
N GLY A 91 -6.47 -2.57 -6.68
CA GLY A 91 -7.65 -2.70 -7.54
C GLY A 91 -7.99 -1.43 -8.30
N PHE A 92 -7.83 -0.26 -7.68
CA PHE A 92 -8.00 1.02 -8.36
C PHE A 92 -6.93 1.26 -9.44
N ARG A 93 -5.65 0.92 -9.18
CA ARG A 93 -4.58 1.05 -10.18
C ARG A 93 -4.80 0.13 -11.37
N VAL A 94 -5.20 -1.12 -11.11
CA VAL A 94 -5.51 -2.09 -12.17
C VAL A 94 -6.73 -1.65 -12.98
N ALA A 95 -7.78 -1.14 -12.34
CA ALA A 95 -8.95 -0.58 -13.04
C ALA A 95 -8.61 0.56 -14.02
N GLN A 96 -7.66 1.41 -13.61
CA GLN A 96 -7.20 2.51 -14.45
C GLN A 96 -6.47 1.98 -15.69
N TYR A 97 -5.65 0.95 -15.52
CA TYR A 97 -4.94 0.31 -16.63
C TYR A 97 -5.89 -0.44 -17.58
N GLU A 98 -6.89 -1.16 -17.05
CA GLU A 98 -7.99 -1.77 -17.83
C GLU A 98 -8.68 -0.71 -18.71
N SER A 99 -9.05 0.42 -18.11
CA SER A 99 -9.72 1.51 -18.84
C SER A 99 -8.84 2.10 -19.94
N TRP A 100 -7.54 2.24 -19.68
CA TRP A 100 -6.60 2.70 -20.69
C TRP A 100 -6.43 1.71 -21.84
N ALA A 101 -6.40 0.40 -21.58
CA ALA A 101 -6.35 -0.61 -22.64
C ALA A 101 -7.54 -0.49 -23.59
N VAL A 102 -8.74 -0.29 -23.05
CA VAL A 102 -9.95 -0.04 -23.84
C VAL A 102 -9.83 1.25 -24.65
N LEU A 103 -9.36 2.35 -24.04
CA LEU A 103 -9.18 3.62 -24.75
C LEU A 103 -8.15 3.51 -25.89
N THR A 104 -7.07 2.74 -25.68
CA THR A 104 -6.06 2.46 -26.71
C THR A 104 -6.66 1.64 -27.86
N ALA A 105 -7.40 0.57 -27.58
CA ALA A 105 -8.08 -0.22 -28.62
C ALA A 105 -9.16 0.56 -29.40
N GLN A 106 -9.61 1.69 -28.86
CA GLN A 106 -10.55 2.62 -29.48
C GLN A 106 -9.86 3.74 -30.28
N ASP A 107 -8.53 3.74 -30.39
CA ASP A 107 -7.74 4.85 -30.95
C ASP A 107 -8.13 6.21 -30.32
N SER A 108 -8.44 6.20 -29.02
CA SER A 108 -8.94 7.40 -28.34
C SER A 108 -7.82 8.44 -28.16
N PRO A 109 -8.10 9.74 -28.28
CA PRO A 109 -7.14 10.80 -27.92
C PRO A 109 -6.84 10.85 -26.41
N ARG A 110 -7.54 10.04 -25.60
CA ARG A 110 -7.30 9.86 -24.16
C ARG A 110 -6.39 8.68 -23.84
N THR A 111 -5.81 8.04 -24.86
CA THR A 111 -4.78 7.01 -24.70
C THR A 111 -3.64 7.55 -23.83
N PRO A 112 -3.18 6.80 -22.80
CA PRO A 112 -2.12 7.28 -21.93
C PRO A 112 -0.78 7.34 -22.67
N SER A 113 0.11 8.20 -22.19
CA SER A 113 1.51 8.11 -22.60
C SER A 113 2.21 6.90 -21.94
N ALA A 114 3.33 6.45 -22.52
CA ALA A 114 4.18 5.44 -21.89
C ALA A 114 4.68 5.87 -20.49
N GLU A 115 4.85 7.17 -20.25
CA GLU A 115 5.20 7.71 -18.94
C GLU A 115 4.05 7.57 -17.93
N ASP A 116 2.81 7.79 -18.35
CA ASP A 116 1.64 7.61 -17.48
C ASP A 116 1.47 6.15 -17.06
N VAL A 117 1.68 5.23 -18.01
CA VAL A 117 1.70 3.78 -17.74
C VAL A 117 2.81 3.43 -16.75
N ARG A 118 4.03 3.92 -16.95
CA ARG A 118 5.15 3.68 -16.01
C ARG A 118 4.83 4.20 -14.61
N LYS A 119 4.29 5.43 -14.50
CA LYS A 119 3.87 6.02 -13.21
C LYS A 119 2.78 5.18 -12.53
N LEU A 120 1.87 4.59 -13.31
CA LEU A 120 0.83 3.71 -12.79
C LEU A 120 1.42 2.37 -12.31
N GLN A 121 2.34 1.79 -13.07
CA GLN A 121 3.09 0.59 -12.68
C GLN A 121 3.81 0.80 -11.35
N ASP A 122 4.51 1.92 -11.17
CA ASP A 122 5.22 2.22 -9.93
C ASP A 122 4.26 2.33 -8.74
N LYS A 123 3.07 2.91 -8.96
CA LYS A 123 2.00 2.96 -7.95
C LYS A 123 1.52 1.55 -7.59
N ALA A 124 1.25 0.71 -8.57
CA ALA A 124 0.81 -0.67 -8.34
C ALA A 124 1.88 -1.51 -7.63
N ARG A 125 3.14 -1.42 -8.06
CA ARG A 125 4.29 -2.14 -7.48
C ARG A 125 4.47 -1.85 -6.00
N ARG A 126 4.26 -0.60 -5.56
CA ARG A 126 4.35 -0.26 -4.13
C ARG A 126 3.39 -1.06 -3.26
N HIS A 127 2.22 -1.44 -3.78
CA HIS A 127 1.27 -2.30 -3.06
C HIS A 127 1.72 -3.77 -3.01
N CYS A 128 2.59 -4.18 -3.93
CA CYS A 128 3.04 -5.57 -4.07
C CYS A 128 4.44 -5.84 -3.47
N THR A 129 5.15 -4.82 -2.98
CA THR A 129 6.51 -4.95 -2.42
C THR A 129 6.66 -6.10 -1.42
N ARG A 130 5.79 -6.21 -0.41
CA ARG A 130 5.87 -7.26 0.62
C ARG A 130 5.38 -8.63 0.13
N SER A 131 4.72 -8.71 -1.02
CA SER A 131 4.16 -9.95 -1.57
C SER A 131 5.20 -10.79 -2.32
N GLY A 132 6.32 -10.18 -2.74
CA GLY A 132 7.32 -10.81 -3.61
C GLY A 132 6.88 -11.02 -5.06
N VAL A 133 5.67 -10.59 -5.43
CA VAL A 133 5.15 -10.67 -6.80
C VAL A 133 5.43 -9.35 -7.52
N GLU A 134 6.11 -9.43 -8.66
CA GLU A 134 6.33 -8.27 -9.51
C GLU A 134 5.10 -8.05 -10.42
N VAL A 135 4.55 -6.84 -10.38
CA VAL A 135 3.50 -6.39 -11.29
C VAL A 135 4.13 -5.54 -12.39
N SER A 136 3.86 -5.89 -13.64
CA SER A 136 4.27 -5.18 -14.85
C SER A 136 3.04 -4.66 -15.58
N MET A 137 3.14 -3.43 -16.06
CA MET A 137 2.16 -2.77 -16.91
C MET A 137 2.93 -2.26 -18.14
N PRO A 138 3.01 -3.04 -19.22
CA PRO A 138 3.68 -2.61 -20.45
C PRO A 138 3.02 -1.36 -21.04
N PRO A 139 3.73 -0.53 -21.82
CA PRO A 139 3.11 0.55 -22.57
C PRO A 139 1.90 0.05 -23.40
N LEU A 140 0.87 0.89 -23.50
CA LEU A 140 -0.33 0.61 -24.28
C LEU A 140 -0.28 1.49 -25.53
N GLY A 141 -0.20 0.86 -26.71
CA GLY A 141 0.00 1.57 -27.97
C GLY A 141 1.49 1.73 -28.35
N SER A 142 1.71 2.32 -29.52
CA SER A 142 3.03 2.57 -30.13
C SER A 142 3.50 4.01 -29.91
#